data_AF-A0A535YQY6-F1
#
_entry.id   AF-A0A535YQY6-F1
#
_cell.length_a   1.000
_cell.length_b   1.000
_cell.length_c   1.000
_cell.angle_alpha   90.00
_cell.angle_beta   90.00
_cell.angle_gamma   90.00
#
_symmetry.space_group_name_H-M   'P 1'
#
loop_
_entity.id
_entity.type
_entity.pdbx_description
1 polymer ?
#
loop_
_entity_poly.entity_id
_entity_poly.type
_entity_poly.pdbx_seq_one_letter_code
_entity_poly.pdbx_strand_id
1 'polypeptide(L)'
;MVPVASVQAGTKALQLVADTATAMPGHTVVLTATADSSVTGKSRAIEIFDTSTGTLAGACAAGNQCSVGFAAHAGLHSFAAFVSPPTSKMPTGASAVTSNSVAVSWIGVTMVADRAVIGPGRQVTVTATSTVAVDKTG
;
A
#
# COMPACT_ATOMS: atom_id res chain seq x y z
N MET A 1 1.40 3.22 17.31
CA MET A 1 2.86 3.43 17.24
C MET A 1 3.23 3.39 15.77
N VAL A 2 3.63 4.52 15.19
CA VAL A 2 3.85 4.67 13.74
C VAL A 2 5.27 5.18 13.55
N PRO A 3 6.14 4.46 12.83
CA PRO A 3 7.15 5.10 12.03
C PRO A 3 6.54 5.24 10.63
N VAL A 4 5.92 6.39 10.38
CA VAL A 4 5.64 6.85 9.01
C VAL A 4 7.02 6.94 8.39
N ALA A 5 7.27 6.25 7.27
CA ALA A 5 8.55 6.33 6.57
C ALA A 5 8.94 7.81 6.47
N SER A 6 9.97 8.19 7.22
CA SER A 6 10.34 9.57 7.46
C SER A 6 10.46 10.27 6.13
N VAL A 7 9.67 11.34 5.98
CA VAL A 7 9.61 12.17 4.79
C VAL A 7 10.99 12.79 4.60
N GLN A 8 11.83 12.14 3.81
CA GLN A 8 12.96 12.80 3.20
C GLN A 8 12.35 13.68 2.12
N ALA A 9 12.00 14.91 2.50
CA ALA A 9 11.62 16.00 1.62
C ALA A 9 12.84 16.41 0.77
N GLY A 10 13.38 15.47 0.00
CA GLY A 10 14.17 15.77 -1.17
C GLY A 10 13.21 16.27 -2.24
N THR A 11 13.64 17.27 -3.00
CA THR A 11 12.93 17.90 -4.11
C THR A 11 12.63 16.90 -5.23
N LYS A 12 11.72 15.94 -5.00
CA LYS A 12 11.24 14.98 -5.99
C LYS A 12 9.95 15.54 -6.58
N ALA A 13 9.85 15.57 -7.91
CA ALA A 13 8.68 16.09 -8.63
C ALA A 13 7.37 15.35 -8.32
N LEU A 14 7.46 14.13 -7.75
CA LEU A 14 6.35 13.34 -7.27
C LEU A 14 6.80 12.50 -6.06
N GLN A 15 6.01 12.49 -4.99
CA GLN A 15 6.29 11.80 -3.74
C GLN A 15 5.07 10.99 -3.33
N LEU A 16 5.26 9.73 -2.95
CA LEU A 16 4.19 8.83 -2.48
C LEU A 16 4.47 8.43 -1.03
N VAL A 17 3.44 8.53 -0.19
CA VAL A 17 3.43 8.00 1.18
C VAL A 17 2.27 7.03 1.38
N ALA A 18 2.46 6.09 2.31
CA ALA A 18 1.37 5.34 2.93
C ALA A 18 1.20 5.83 4.37
N ASP A 19 -0.02 5.81 4.89
CA ASP A 19 -0.29 6.11 6.31
C ASP A 19 0.26 5.03 7.26
N THR A 20 0.35 3.78 6.79
CA THR A 20 0.99 2.66 7.50
C THR A 20 1.81 1.77 6.55
N ALA A 21 2.88 1.16 7.08
CA ALA A 21 3.68 0.16 6.36
C ALA A 21 3.13 -1.27 6.54
N THR A 22 2.19 -1.48 7.46
CA THR A 22 1.58 -2.79 7.73
C THR A 22 0.08 -2.68 7.98
N ALA A 23 -0.67 -3.67 7.52
CA ALA A 23 -2.12 -3.77 7.72
C ALA A 23 -2.57 -5.23 7.85
N MET A 24 -3.77 -5.48 8.37
CA MET A 24 -4.40 -6.80 8.29
C MET A 24 -5.08 -6.97 6.92
N PRO A 25 -5.13 -8.18 6.34
CA PRO A 25 -5.87 -8.45 5.11
C PRO A 25 -7.28 -7.83 5.12
N GLY A 26 -7.64 -7.18 4.03
CA GLY A 26 -8.92 -6.47 3.89
C GLY A 26 -9.00 -5.11 4.60
N HIS A 27 -8.02 -4.72 5.43
CA HIS A 27 -7.95 -3.36 5.96
C HIS A 27 -7.41 -2.41 4.90
N THR A 28 -7.98 -1.21 4.88
CA THR A 28 -7.62 -0.14 3.96
C THR A 28 -6.40 0.61 4.48
N VAL A 29 -5.43 0.83 3.60
CA VAL A 29 -4.26 1.70 3.79
C VAL A 29 -4.44 2.91 2.87
N VAL A 30 -4.17 4.10 3.40
CA VAL A 30 -4.29 5.35 2.65
C VAL A 30 -2.97 5.68 1.98
N LEU A 31 -2.98 5.66 0.65
CA LEU A 31 -1.86 6.04 -0.20
C LEU A 31 -2.05 7.48 -0.65
N THR A 32 -1.08 8.35 -0.37
CA THR A 32 -1.12 9.76 -0.76
C THR A 32 0.07 10.11 -1.64
N ALA A 33 -0.20 10.40 -2.91
CA ALA A 33 0.76 10.92 -3.87
C ALA A 33 0.67 12.45 -3.94
N THR A 34 1.79 13.14 -3.84
CA THR A 34 1.88 14.60 -3.96
C THR A 34 2.88 14.95 -5.06
N ALA A 35 2.40 15.63 -6.10
CA ALA A 35 3.19 16.20 -7.18
C ALA A 35 3.65 17.61 -6.80
N ASP A 36 4.79 18.04 -7.34
CA ASP A 36 5.31 19.40 -7.18
C ASP A 36 4.41 20.46 -7.81
N SER A 37 3.64 20.08 -8.83
CA SER A 37 2.80 20.96 -9.63
C SER A 37 1.47 20.30 -9.95
N SER A 38 0.42 21.13 -10.00
CA SER A 38 -0.93 20.64 -10.29
C SER A 38 -1.04 20.02 -11.68
N VAL A 39 -1.79 18.92 -11.79
CA VAL A 39 -2.15 18.27 -13.06
C VAL A 39 -3.46 18.81 -13.65
N THR A 40 -4.18 19.67 -12.91
CA THR A 40 -5.44 20.28 -13.37
C THR A 40 -5.28 20.96 -14.73
N GLY A 41 -6.08 20.55 -15.70
CA GLY A 41 -6.09 21.13 -17.05
C GLY A 41 -4.89 20.75 -17.93
N LYS A 42 -3.99 19.87 -17.47
CA LYS A 42 -2.77 19.48 -18.22
C LYS A 42 -2.91 18.20 -19.05
N SER A 43 -4.12 17.64 -19.19
CA SER A 43 -4.33 16.31 -19.81
C SER A 43 -3.46 15.21 -19.20
N ARG A 44 -3.18 15.32 -17.89
CA ARG A 44 -2.40 14.37 -17.08
C ARG A 44 -3.20 14.04 -15.82
N ALA A 45 -2.95 12.88 -15.24
CA ALA A 45 -3.48 12.47 -13.95
C ALA A 45 -2.34 11.94 -13.06
N ILE A 46 -2.54 12.03 -11.74
CA ILE A 46 -1.71 11.31 -10.76
C ILE A 46 -2.35 9.94 -10.60
N GLU A 47 -1.63 8.89 -10.97
CA GLU A 47 -2.10 7.50 -10.94
C GLU A 47 -1.22 6.71 -9.96
N ILE A 48 -1.83 6.00 -9.02
CA ILE A 48 -1.13 5.17 -8.05
C ILE A 48 -1.35 3.71 -8.45
N PHE A 49 -0.26 2.98 -8.64
CA PHE A 49 -0.29 1.56 -9.02
C PHE A 49 0.36 0.70 -7.94
N ASP A 50 -0.22 -0.48 -7.72
CA ASP A 50 0.46 -1.61 -7.12
C ASP A 50 1.41 -2.21 -8.16
N THR A 51 2.71 -1.98 -7.99
CA THR A 51 3.76 -2.49 -8.88
C THR A 51 4.01 -3.98 -8.72
N SER A 52 3.57 -4.60 -7.62
CA SER A 52 3.67 -6.06 -7.44
C SER A 52 2.68 -6.80 -8.34
N THR A 53 1.50 -6.23 -8.56
CA THR A 53 0.41 -6.87 -9.34
C THR A 53 0.12 -6.18 -10.67
N GLY A 54 0.63 -4.95 -10.87
CA GLY A 54 0.31 -4.10 -12.02
C GLY A 54 -1.08 -3.46 -11.95
N THR A 55 -1.74 -3.49 -10.78
CA THR A 55 -3.12 -3.01 -10.61
C THR A 55 -3.15 -1.51 -10.32
N LEU A 56 -4.10 -0.79 -10.92
CA LEU A 56 -4.35 0.61 -10.57
C LEU A 56 -5.06 0.69 -9.21
N ALA A 57 -4.41 1.31 -8.22
CA ALA A 57 -5.00 1.56 -6.91
C ALA A 57 -5.96 2.77 -6.95
N GLY A 58 -5.66 3.77 -7.77
CA GLY A 58 -6.56 4.87 -8.06
C GLY A 58 -5.89 6.00 -8.84
N ALA A 59 -6.70 6.97 -9.28
CA ALA A 59 -6.25 8.07 -10.13
C ALA A 59 -6.96 9.38 -9.79
N CYS A 60 -6.22 10.49 -9.87
CA CYS A 60 -6.72 11.85 -9.68
C CYS A 60 -6.34 12.72 -10.87
N ALA A 61 -7.35 13.19 -11.60
CA ALA A 61 -7.16 14.03 -12.80
C ALA A 61 -7.06 15.53 -12.50
N ALA A 62 -7.18 15.93 -11.23
CA ALA A 62 -7.12 17.32 -10.79
C ALA A 62 -6.38 17.44 -9.46
N GLY A 63 -5.82 18.63 -9.23
CA GLY A 63 -5.01 18.94 -8.06
C GLY A 63 -3.55 18.54 -8.23
N ASN A 64 -2.79 18.70 -7.16
CA ASN A 64 -1.41 18.22 -7.05
C ASN A 64 -1.28 17.08 -6.03
N GLN A 65 -2.38 16.66 -5.40
CA GLN A 65 -2.39 15.57 -4.42
C GLN A 65 -3.48 14.57 -4.78
N CYS A 66 -3.15 13.28 -4.67
CA CYS A 66 -4.06 12.17 -4.88
C CYS A 66 -4.01 11.26 -3.67
N SER A 67 -5.15 11.11 -2.99
CA SER A 67 -5.28 10.22 -1.83
C SER A 67 -6.29 9.12 -2.14
N VAL A 68 -5.88 7.87 -1.99
CA VAL A 68 -6.70 6.69 -2.31
C VAL A 68 -6.59 5.65 -1.21
N GLY A 69 -7.71 5.01 -0.89
CA GLY A 69 -7.73 3.86 0.00
C GLY A 69 -7.50 2.58 -0.79
N PHE A 70 -6.53 1.76 -0.36
CA PHE A 70 -6.25 0.47 -0.98
C PHE A 70 -6.32 -0.64 0.07
N ALA A 71 -7.02 -1.73 -0.23
CA ALA A 71 -7.08 -2.92 0.61
C ALA A 71 -6.62 -4.13 -0.19
N ALA A 72 -5.78 -4.97 0.41
CA ALA A 72 -5.22 -6.14 -0.23
C ALA A 72 -5.40 -7.41 0.62
N HIS A 73 -5.13 -8.55 -0.02
CA HIS A 73 -4.97 -9.82 0.67
C HIS A 73 -3.59 -9.87 1.35
N ALA A 74 -3.33 -10.93 2.13
CA ALA A 74 -2.05 -11.09 2.78
C ALA A 74 -0.89 -11.13 1.77
N GLY A 75 0.18 -10.39 2.05
CA GLY A 75 1.33 -10.29 1.16
C GLY A 75 2.01 -8.92 1.19
N LEU A 76 3.16 -8.83 0.53
CA LEU A 76 3.89 -7.58 0.34
C LEU A 76 3.47 -6.92 -0.98
N HIS A 77 2.89 -5.73 -0.89
CA HIS A 77 2.51 -4.93 -2.05
C HIS A 77 3.38 -3.69 -2.12
N SER A 78 4.00 -3.47 -3.28
CA SER A 78 4.80 -2.28 -3.54
C SER A 78 4.01 -1.33 -4.42
N PHE A 79 4.09 -0.04 -4.13
CA PHE A 79 3.33 1.00 -4.80
C PHE A 79 4.26 2.05 -5.37
N ALA A 80 3.84 2.60 -6.51
CA ALA A 80 4.45 3.78 -7.10
C ALA A 80 3.35 4.65 -7.72
N ALA A 81 3.54 5.96 -7.63
CA ALA A 81 2.70 6.93 -8.30
C ALA A 81 3.38 7.41 -9.58
N PHE A 82 2.55 7.75 -10.57
CA PHE A 82 2.96 8.22 -11.87
C PHE A 82 2.14 9.46 -12.24
N VAL A 83 2.77 10.46 -12.84
CA VAL A 83 2.07 11.54 -13.55
C VAL A 83 2.16 11.24 -15.03
N SER A 84 1.05 10.81 -15.63
CA SER A 84 0.97 10.41 -17.04
C SER A 84 -0.37 10.86 -17.65
N PRO A 85 -0.52 10.89 -18.99
CA PRO A 85 -1.86 11.04 -19.59
C PRO A 85 -2.70 9.86 -19.11
N PRO A 86 -4.02 10.01 -18.84
CA PRO A 86 -4.82 8.93 -18.26
C PRO A 86 -4.64 7.63 -19.05
N THR A 87 -4.05 6.60 -18.42
CA THR A 87 -3.76 5.32 -19.08
C THR A 87 -4.27 4.16 -18.24
N SER A 88 -4.83 3.13 -18.88
CA SER A 88 -5.32 1.92 -18.19
C SER A 88 -4.23 0.87 -17.94
N LYS A 89 -2.97 1.18 -18.26
CA LYS A 89 -1.82 0.29 -18.09
C LYS A 89 -0.64 1.09 -17.56
N MET A 90 0.17 0.45 -16.73
CA MET A 90 1.38 1.05 -16.18
C MET A 90 2.23 1.68 -17.31
N PRO A 91 2.61 2.96 -17.20
CA PRO A 91 3.38 3.62 -18.24
C PRO A 91 4.74 2.93 -18.42
N THR A 92 4.97 2.27 -19.56
CA THR A 92 6.23 1.58 -19.86
C THR A 92 7.28 2.50 -20.51
N GLY A 93 7.23 3.81 -20.26
CA GLY A 93 8.04 4.79 -20.99
C GLY A 93 8.53 5.96 -20.15
N ALA A 94 9.67 6.52 -20.56
CA ALA A 94 10.39 7.66 -19.95
C ALA A 94 9.61 9.01 -19.93
N SER A 95 8.32 9.01 -20.23
CA SER A 95 7.47 10.21 -20.29
C SER A 95 6.53 10.38 -19.08
N ALA A 96 6.64 9.50 -18.08
CA ALA A 96 5.91 9.61 -16.83
C ALA A 96 6.84 10.02 -15.68
N VAL A 97 6.46 11.05 -14.92
CA VAL A 97 7.15 11.38 -13.67
C VAL A 97 6.80 10.31 -12.66
N THR A 98 7.80 9.63 -12.10
CA THR A 98 7.61 8.50 -11.17
C THR A 98 8.01 8.88 -9.75
N SER A 99 7.22 8.46 -8.76
CA SER A 99 7.48 8.72 -7.34
C SER A 99 8.63 7.86 -6.78
N ASN A 100 8.88 7.95 -5.47
CA ASN A 100 9.53 6.87 -4.73
C ASN A 100 8.63 5.62 -4.69
N SER A 101 9.22 4.44 -4.46
CA SER A 101 8.46 3.23 -4.17
C SER A 101 8.11 3.18 -2.67
N VAL A 102 6.90 2.73 -2.35
CA VAL A 102 6.44 2.49 -0.98
C VAL A 102 5.98 1.04 -0.89
N ALA A 103 6.46 0.29 0.09
CA ALA A 103 6.03 -1.08 0.33
C ALA A 103 5.12 -1.15 1.56
N VAL A 104 4.02 -1.88 1.44
CA VAL A 104 3.07 -2.12 2.51
C VAL A 104 2.81 -3.62 2.62
N SER A 105 2.91 -4.15 3.83
CA SER A 105 2.72 -5.57 4.11
C SER A 105 1.35 -5.84 4.74
N TRP A 106 0.51 -6.60 4.06
CA TRP A 106 -0.72 -7.13 4.63
C TRP A 106 -0.41 -8.44 5.36
N ILE A 107 -0.46 -8.41 6.69
CA ILE A 107 -0.07 -9.52 7.56
C ILE A 107 -1.31 -10.35 7.88
N GLY A 108 -1.47 -11.47 7.19
CA GLY A 108 -2.50 -12.45 7.49
C GLY A 108 -2.13 -13.28 8.72
N VAL A 109 -3.10 -13.54 9.58
CA VAL A 109 -2.97 -14.51 10.67
C VAL A 109 -4.06 -15.56 10.51
N THR A 110 -3.65 -16.82 10.46
CA THR A 110 -4.58 -17.95 10.52
C THR A 110 -4.49 -18.55 11.92
N MET A 111 -5.64 -18.90 12.50
CA MET A 111 -5.70 -19.53 13.82
C MET A 111 -6.35 -20.89 13.68
N VAL A 112 -5.68 -21.91 14.21
CA VAL A 112 -6.17 -23.29 14.28
C VAL A 112 -6.17 -23.70 15.74
N ALA A 113 -7.33 -24.06 16.26
CA ALA A 113 -7.46 -24.70 17.56
C ALA A 113 -7.45 -26.22 17.37
N ASP A 114 -6.75 -26.95 18.24
CA ASP A 114 -6.76 -28.42 18.20
C ASP A 114 -8.15 -29.00 18.58
N ARG A 115 -8.97 -28.21 19.30
CA ARG A 115 -10.33 -28.59 19.73
C ARG A 115 -11.28 -27.40 19.74
N ALA A 116 -12.50 -27.59 19.21
CA ALA A 116 -13.55 -26.58 19.20
C ALA A 116 -14.40 -26.54 20.49
N VAL A 117 -14.39 -27.62 21.29
CA VAL A 117 -15.15 -27.74 22.54
C VAL A 117 -14.30 -28.47 23.57
N ILE A 118 -14.21 -27.92 24.79
CA ILE A 118 -13.53 -28.53 25.93
C ILE A 118 -14.38 -28.46 27.20
N GLY A 119 -14.31 -29.52 28.01
CA GLY A 119 -14.90 -29.57 29.34
C GLY A 119 -14.03 -28.85 30.40
N PRO A 120 -14.55 -28.66 31.62
CA PRO A 120 -13.83 -27.97 32.69
C PRO A 120 -12.47 -28.61 32.99
N GLY A 121 -11.44 -27.77 33.19
CA GLY A 121 -10.08 -28.23 33.55
C GLY A 121 -9.24 -28.78 32.39
N ARG A 122 -9.72 -28.74 31.14
CA ARG A 122 -8.93 -29.12 29.96
C ARG A 122 -8.27 -27.92 29.30
N GLN A 123 -7.08 -28.15 28.73
CA GLN A 123 -6.34 -27.16 27.95
C GLN A 123 -6.66 -27.32 26.46
N VAL A 124 -6.61 -26.22 25.72
CA VAL A 124 -6.66 -26.15 24.25
C VAL A 124 -5.38 -25.50 23.78
N THR A 125 -4.79 -26.05 22.73
CA THR A 125 -3.67 -25.43 22.03
C THR A 125 -4.22 -24.66 20.84
N VAL A 126 -3.95 -23.36 20.80
CA VAL A 126 -4.24 -22.52 19.64
C VAL A 126 -2.94 -22.23 18.92
N THR A 127 -2.84 -22.67 17.67
CA THR A 127 -1.72 -22.35 16.79
C THR A 127 -2.12 -21.15 15.93
N ALA A 128 -1.41 -20.04 16.08
CA ALA A 128 -1.50 -18.90 15.19
C ALA A 128 -0.34 -18.94 14.17
N THR A 129 -0.67 -18.89 12.88
CA THR A 129 0.32 -18.82 11.80
C THR A 129 0.19 -17.47 11.11
N SER A 130 1.23 -16.65 11.22
CA SER A 130 1.36 -15.37 10.51
C SER A 130 1.94 -15.61 9.11
N THR A 131 1.47 -14.84 8.12
CA THR A 131 2.03 -14.86 6.75
C THR A 131 3.38 -14.16 6.65
N VAL A 132 3.79 -13.42 7.68
CA VAL A 132 5.13 -12.84 7.79
C VAL A 132 5.80 -13.28 9.09
N ALA A 133 7.11 -13.44 9.02
CA ALA A 133 7.92 -13.82 10.16
C ALA A 133 7.91 -12.68 11.21
N VAL A 134 7.53 -13.00 12.45
CA VAL A 134 7.31 -12.02 13.53
C VAL A 134 8.60 -11.29 13.96
N ASP A 135 9.77 -11.84 13.63
CA ASP A 135 11.10 -11.27 13.85
C ASP A 135 11.39 -10.06 12.96
N LYS A 136 10.63 -9.83 11.89
CA LYS A 136 10.86 -8.73 10.94
C LYS A 136 9.88 -7.56 11.10
N THR A 137 9.13 -7.56 12.20
CA THR A 137 8.10 -6.55 12.51
C THR A 137 8.54 -5.50 13.54
N GLY A 138 9.84 -5.44 13.85
CA GLY A 138 10.44 -4.53 14.84
C GLY A 138 10.85 -3.18 14.27
#